data_AF-A0A8C6VT48-F1
#
_entry.id   AF-A0A8C6VT48-F1
#
_cell.length_a   1.000
_cell.length_b   1.000
_cell.length_c   1.000
_cell.angle_alpha   90.00
_cell.angle_beta   90.00
_cell.angle_gamma   90.00
#
_symmetry.space_group_name_H-M   'P 1'
#
loop_
_entity.id
_entity.type
_entity.pdbx_description
1 polymer ?
#
loop_
_entity_poly.entity_id
_entity_poly.type
_entity_poly.pdbx_seq_one_letter_code
_entity_poly.pdbx_strand_id
1 'polypeptide(L)'
;MENSRNLEEYMQIFLSGNVAGSLVFDHVKGWYTHQNEFNILFLCYEEMIQDLRGAVLKICKFIGKELSSQEVDKVVEMSTFKNMKADPRATIAKTYEECYGLKKIAHLRKGTVGDWKNIMTVSQSERFDNIFQAQMKDIGLKFIWDLKEIQSTQHGKLQ
;
A
#
# COMPACT_ATOMS: atom_id res chain seq x y z
N MET A 1 -16.86 21.96 0.87
CA MET A 1 -16.48 21.48 -0.48
C MET A 1 -15.24 22.25 -0.92
N GLU A 2 -14.06 21.92 -0.38
CA GLU A 2 -12.84 22.74 -0.58
C GLU A 2 -11.58 21.89 -0.84
N ASN A 3 -11.75 20.63 -1.28
CA ASN A 3 -10.62 19.71 -1.51
C ASN A 3 -10.33 19.41 -3.00
N SER A 4 -11.20 19.81 -3.95
CA SER A 4 -11.05 19.40 -5.35
C SER A 4 -9.92 20.11 -6.08
N ARG A 5 -9.68 21.41 -5.81
CA ARG A 5 -8.56 22.16 -6.43
C ARG A 5 -7.19 21.62 -5.99
N ASN A 6 -7.05 21.29 -4.71
CA ASN A 6 -5.80 20.72 -4.18
C ASN A 6 -5.55 19.30 -4.73
N LEU A 7 -6.59 18.46 -4.83
CA LEU A 7 -6.42 17.09 -5.33
C LEU A 7 -6.06 17.06 -6.82
N GLU A 8 -6.70 17.88 -7.65
CA GLU A 8 -6.38 17.93 -9.08
C GLU A 8 -4.94 18.38 -9.31
N GLU A 9 -4.52 19.49 -8.66
CA GLU A 9 -3.13 19.96 -8.73
C GLU A 9 -2.15 18.90 -8.23
N TYR A 10 -2.45 18.25 -7.10
CA TYR A 10 -1.61 17.18 -6.57
C TYR A 10 -1.56 15.96 -7.50
N MET A 11 -2.66 15.58 -8.13
CA MET A 11 -2.70 14.48 -9.10
C MET A 11 -1.78 14.77 -10.29
N GLN A 12 -1.74 16.01 -10.79
CA GLN A 12 -0.81 16.41 -11.87
C GLN A 12 0.65 16.27 -11.44
N ILE A 13 0.98 16.76 -10.23
CA ILE A 13 2.33 16.67 -9.67
C ILE A 13 2.73 15.20 -9.46
N PHE A 14 1.82 14.38 -8.94
CA PHE A 14 2.01 12.95 -8.71
C PHE A 14 2.25 12.18 -10.01
N LEU A 15 1.37 12.37 -11.01
CA LEU A 15 1.45 11.68 -12.30
C LEU A 15 2.64 12.13 -13.16
N SER A 16 3.18 13.33 -12.91
CA SER A 16 4.41 13.81 -13.53
C SER A 16 5.68 13.41 -12.79
N GLY A 17 5.56 12.72 -11.65
CA GLY A 17 6.72 12.29 -10.85
C GLY A 17 7.41 13.42 -10.09
N ASN A 18 6.78 14.59 -9.98
CA ASN A 18 7.30 15.75 -9.27
C ASN A 18 7.05 15.65 -7.75
N VAL A 19 7.24 14.46 -7.20
CA VAL A 19 7.08 14.13 -5.78
C VAL A 19 8.32 13.44 -5.24
N ALA A 20 8.50 13.44 -3.93
CA ALA A 20 9.52 12.61 -3.30
C ALA A 20 9.30 11.13 -3.67
N GLY A 21 10.34 10.45 -4.15
CA GLY A 21 10.23 9.08 -4.68
C GLY A 21 9.89 8.98 -6.17
N SER A 22 9.70 10.10 -6.86
CA SER A 22 9.45 10.19 -8.30
C SER A 22 8.24 9.36 -8.79
N LEU A 23 8.24 8.92 -10.05
CA LEU A 23 7.15 8.17 -10.66
C LEU A 23 6.97 6.80 -9.98
N VAL A 24 5.80 6.60 -9.37
CA VAL A 24 5.43 5.32 -8.73
C VAL A 24 5.53 4.14 -9.68
N PHE A 25 5.19 4.34 -10.96
CA PHE A 25 5.24 3.29 -11.98
C PHE A 25 6.68 2.82 -12.23
N ASP A 26 7.62 3.75 -12.34
CA ASP A 26 9.03 3.42 -12.56
C ASP A 26 9.64 2.77 -11.32
N HIS A 27 9.26 3.23 -10.14
CA HIS A 27 9.67 2.60 -8.89
C HIS A 27 9.22 1.13 -8.82
N VAL A 28 7.94 0.85 -9.06
CA VAL A 28 7.40 -0.52 -8.99
C VAL A 28 7.97 -1.40 -10.11
N LYS A 29 8.00 -0.89 -11.35
CA LYS A 29 8.58 -1.62 -12.50
C LYS A 29 10.05 -1.94 -12.25
N GLY A 30 10.84 -0.96 -11.81
CA GLY A 30 12.26 -1.11 -11.56
C GLY A 30 12.55 -2.25 -10.59
N TRP A 31 11.84 -2.32 -9.45
CA TRP A 31 11.99 -3.45 -8.54
C TRP A 31 11.52 -4.76 -9.17
N TYR A 32 10.35 -4.77 -9.81
CA TYR A 32 9.75 -6.00 -10.34
C TYR A 32 10.55 -6.62 -11.51
N THR A 33 11.13 -5.81 -12.40
CA THR A 33 11.93 -6.32 -13.53
C THR A 33 13.25 -6.92 -13.06
N HIS A 34 13.80 -6.45 -11.94
CA HIS A 34 15.05 -6.95 -11.36
C HIS A 34 14.81 -7.95 -10.20
N GLN A 35 13.58 -8.48 -10.06
CA GLN A 35 13.22 -9.36 -8.95
C GLN A 35 14.07 -10.64 -8.86
N ASN A 36 14.65 -11.08 -9.97
CA ASN A 36 15.49 -12.28 -10.03
C ASN A 36 16.98 -11.97 -9.78
N GLU A 37 17.37 -10.69 -9.71
CA GLU A 37 18.75 -10.28 -9.53
C GLU A 37 19.14 -10.16 -8.05
N PHE A 38 18.14 -10.01 -7.17
CA PHE A 38 18.33 -9.82 -5.75
C PHE A 38 17.41 -10.74 -4.95
N ASN A 39 17.76 -10.99 -3.69
CA ASN A 39 16.87 -11.66 -2.77
C ASN A 39 15.79 -10.66 -2.30
N ILE A 40 14.67 -10.58 -3.01
CA ILE A 40 13.56 -9.65 -2.75
C ILE A 40 12.29 -10.43 -2.46
N LEU A 41 11.56 -10.02 -1.41
CA LEU A 41 10.19 -10.45 -1.16
C LEU A 41 9.21 -9.36 -1.61
N PHE A 42 8.38 -9.68 -2.60
CA PHE A 42 7.24 -8.82 -2.96
C PHE A 42 6.05 -9.10 -2.05
N LEU A 43 5.56 -8.06 -1.41
CA LEU A 43 4.32 -8.05 -0.64
C LEU A 43 3.47 -6.89 -1.10
N CYS A 44 2.17 -7.15 -1.28
CA CYS A 44 1.19 -6.12 -1.60
C CYS A 44 0.45 -5.72 -0.33
N TYR A 45 0.18 -4.43 -0.17
CA TYR A 45 -0.52 -3.89 1.00
C TYR A 45 -1.90 -4.54 1.17
N GLU A 46 -2.59 -4.77 0.06
CA GLU A 46 -3.93 -5.34 0.01
C GLU A 46 -3.95 -6.80 0.49
N GLU A 47 -2.93 -7.58 0.13
CA GLU A 47 -2.77 -8.95 0.63
C GLU A 47 -2.56 -8.97 2.15
N MET A 48 -1.80 -8.01 2.69
CA MET A 48 -1.58 -7.91 4.14
C MET A 48 -2.85 -7.53 4.90
N ILE A 49 -3.71 -6.68 4.30
CA ILE A 49 -5.00 -6.34 4.89
C ILE A 49 -5.95 -7.54 4.87
N GLN A 50 -5.87 -8.38 3.82
CA GLN A 50 -6.70 -9.56 3.69
C GLN A 50 -6.26 -10.71 4.63
N ASP A 51 -4.95 -11.00 4.67
CA ASP A 51 -4.38 -12.06 5.48
C ASP A 51 -3.03 -11.61 6.07
N LEU A 52 -3.13 -10.87 7.17
CA LEU A 52 -1.95 -10.37 7.90
C LEU A 52 -1.11 -11.52 8.43
N ARG A 53 -1.73 -12.62 8.87
CA ARG A 53 -1.01 -13.79 9.40
C ARG A 53 -0.20 -14.47 8.30
N GLY A 54 -0.80 -14.69 7.13
CA GLY A 54 -0.10 -15.21 5.96
C GLY A 54 1.06 -14.32 5.53
N ALA A 55 0.89 -13.00 5.54
CA ALA A 55 1.97 -12.05 5.25
C ALA A 55 3.13 -12.17 6.26
N VAL A 56 2.85 -12.25 7.57
CA VAL A 56 3.88 -12.46 8.61
C VAL A 56 4.62 -13.77 8.38
N LEU A 57 3.92 -14.85 8.06
CA LEU A 57 4.54 -16.16 7.77
C LEU A 57 5.41 -16.11 6.50
N LYS A 58 4.97 -15.43 5.44
CA LYS A 58 5.78 -15.18 4.23
C LYS A 58 7.08 -14.44 4.58
N ILE A 59 7.00 -13.39 5.41
CA ILE A 59 8.16 -12.64 5.89
C ILE A 59 9.10 -13.55 6.68
N CYS A 60 8.58 -14.30 7.67
CA CYS A 60 9.36 -15.21 8.50
C CYS A 60 10.16 -16.21 7.65
N LYS A 61 9.49 -16.85 6.68
CA LYS A 61 10.13 -17.76 5.72
C LYS A 61 11.24 -17.06 4.94
N PHE A 62 10.98 -15.86 4.43
CA PHE A 62 11.94 -15.10 3.63
C PHE A 62 13.20 -14.71 4.41
N ILE A 63 13.07 -14.31 5.67
CA ILE A 63 14.20 -13.95 6.54
C ILE A 63 14.83 -15.14 7.27
N GLY A 64 14.37 -16.38 6.99
CA GLY A 64 14.89 -17.60 7.61
C GLY A 64 14.61 -17.70 9.11
N LYS A 65 13.45 -17.22 9.57
CA LYS A 65 13.01 -17.31 10.98
C LYS A 65 11.84 -18.27 11.13
N GLU A 66 11.96 -19.15 12.10
CA GLU A 66 10.87 -20.01 12.55
C GLU A 66 10.32 -19.45 13.86
N LEU A 67 9.02 -19.17 13.87
CA LEU A 67 8.29 -18.70 15.04
C LEU A 67 7.23 -19.73 15.40
N SER A 68 6.98 -19.90 16.69
CA SER A 68 5.83 -20.66 17.17
C SER A 68 4.52 -19.95 16.78
N SER A 69 3.42 -20.70 16.73
CA SER A 69 2.11 -20.12 16.40
C SER A 69 1.75 -18.92 17.29
N GLN A 70 2.07 -19.02 18.59
CA GLN A 70 1.83 -17.95 19.58
C GLN A 70 2.68 -16.70 19.32
N GLU A 71 3.94 -16.86 18.92
CA GLU A 71 4.79 -15.73 18.55
C GLU A 71 4.29 -15.05 17.28
N VAL A 72 3.85 -15.82 16.28
CA VAL A 72 3.24 -15.26 15.08
C VAL A 72 1.94 -14.51 15.43
N ASP A 73 1.08 -15.09 16.27
CA ASP A 73 -0.16 -14.44 16.72
C ASP A 73 0.13 -13.11 17.43
N LYS A 74 1.16 -13.07 18.28
CA LYS A 74 1.60 -11.84 18.95
C LYS A 74 2.09 -10.78 17.96
N VAL A 75 2.88 -11.17 16.95
CA VAL A 75 3.33 -10.24 15.90
C VAL A 75 2.14 -9.70 15.12
N VAL A 76 1.19 -10.57 14.74
CA VAL A 76 -0.03 -10.18 14.02
C VAL A 76 -0.85 -9.19 14.85
N GLU A 77 -1.11 -9.51 16.13
CA GLU A 77 -1.85 -8.64 17.05
C GLU A 77 -1.20 -7.25 17.15
N MET A 78 0.10 -7.20 17.44
CA MET A 78 0.84 -5.94 17.58
C MET A 78 0.88 -5.13 16.27
N SER A 79 0.85 -5.80 15.12
CA SER A 79 0.92 -5.18 13.80
C SER A 79 -0.44 -4.78 13.23
N THR A 80 -1.54 -4.99 13.96
CA THR A 80 -2.85 -4.50 13.52
C THR A 80 -2.88 -2.97 13.48
N PHE A 81 -3.62 -2.39 12.53
CA PHE A 81 -3.74 -0.93 12.42
C PHE A 81 -4.22 -0.29 13.73
N LYS A 82 -5.15 -0.94 14.44
CA LYS A 82 -5.64 -0.49 15.75
C LYS A 82 -4.50 -0.38 16.77
N ASN A 83 -3.69 -1.43 16.91
CA ASN A 83 -2.63 -1.46 17.91
C ASN A 83 -1.47 -0.54 17.52
N MET A 84 -1.09 -0.50 16.23
CA MET A 84 -0.10 0.47 15.75
C MET A 84 -0.56 1.92 15.97
N LYS A 85 -1.84 2.23 15.77
CA LYS A 85 -2.38 3.58 15.99
C LYS A 85 -2.38 4.01 17.46
N ALA A 86 -2.47 3.05 18.37
CA ALA A 86 -2.37 3.29 19.80
C ALA A 86 -0.92 3.37 20.31
N ASP A 87 0.05 2.80 19.58
CA ASP A 87 1.46 2.79 19.99
C ASP A 87 2.18 4.08 19.53
N PRO A 88 2.64 4.94 20.46
CA PRO A 88 3.35 6.18 20.10
C PRO A 88 4.69 5.93 19.39
N ARG A 89 5.25 4.72 19.46
CA ARG A 89 6.49 4.35 18.76
C ARG A 89 6.26 4.03 17.28
N ALA A 90 5.01 3.74 16.89
CA ALA A 90 4.64 3.38 15.52
C ALA A 90 4.21 4.60 14.68
N THR A 91 4.34 5.82 15.21
CA THR A 91 4.05 7.06 14.48
C THR A 91 5.30 7.90 14.24
N ILE A 92 5.39 8.52 13.06
CA ILE A 92 6.45 9.47 12.72
C ILE A 92 6.09 10.91 13.10
N ALA A 93 4.92 11.13 13.74
CA ALA A 93 4.44 12.47 14.08
C ALA A 93 5.47 13.25 14.91
N LYS A 94 6.14 12.59 15.85
CA LYS A 94 7.21 13.19 16.67
C LYS A 94 8.39 13.62 15.81
N THR A 95 8.91 12.73 14.96
CA THR A 95 10.03 13.04 14.05
C THR A 95 9.69 14.22 13.14
N TYR A 96 8.46 14.28 12.63
CA TYR A 96 8.07 15.37 11.74
C TYR A 96 7.86 16.71 12.47
N GLU A 97 7.35 16.66 13.71
CA GLU A 97 7.27 17.86 14.54
C GLU A 97 8.68 18.38 14.86
N GLU A 98 9.60 17.50 15.24
CA GLU A 98 10.97 17.86 15.62
C GLU A 98 11.82 18.33 14.42
N CYS A 99 11.73 17.66 13.27
CA CYS A 99 12.56 17.97 12.10
C CYS A 99 11.96 19.05 11.19
N TYR A 100 10.62 19.18 11.14
CA TYR A 100 9.95 20.02 10.14
C TYR A 100 8.92 21.00 10.75
N GLY A 101 8.72 21.00 12.07
CA GLY A 101 7.74 21.88 12.73
C GLY A 101 6.28 21.57 12.40
N LEU A 102 6.02 20.42 11.77
CA LEU A 102 4.69 20.05 11.27
C LEU A 102 3.86 19.43 12.40
N LYS A 103 3.05 20.26 13.06
CA LYS A 103 2.13 19.82 14.11
C LYS A 103 0.92 19.09 13.51
N LYS A 104 0.45 18.05 14.21
CA LYS A 104 -0.79 17.30 13.93
C LYS A 104 -0.81 16.50 12.61
N ILE A 105 0.31 15.87 12.23
CA ILE A 105 0.28 14.91 11.12
C ILE A 105 -0.47 13.65 11.56
N ALA A 106 -1.61 13.39 10.91
CA ALA A 106 -2.32 12.13 11.04
C ALA A 106 -1.64 11.03 10.21
N HIS A 107 -0.46 10.57 10.66
CA HIS A 107 0.34 9.54 9.96
C HIS A 107 -0.47 8.26 9.74
N LEU A 108 -1.06 7.70 10.81
CA LEU A 108 -1.92 6.52 10.75
C LEU A 108 -3.38 6.94 10.54
N ARG A 109 -3.70 7.28 9.28
CA ARG A 109 -4.97 7.89 8.87
C ARG A 109 -6.17 6.93 8.96
N LYS A 110 -6.32 6.02 7.98
CA LYS A 110 -7.44 5.06 7.89
C LYS A 110 -7.03 3.60 7.83
N GLY A 111 -5.88 3.27 7.24
CA GLY A 111 -5.39 1.88 7.15
C GLY A 111 -6.34 0.94 6.40
N THR A 112 -6.89 1.38 5.27
CA THR A 112 -7.89 0.63 4.50
C THR A 112 -7.61 0.69 3.00
N VAL A 113 -8.08 -0.32 2.28
CA VAL A 113 -8.04 -0.41 0.83
C VAL A 113 -9.30 0.23 0.23
N GLY A 114 -9.17 0.90 -0.91
CA GLY A 114 -10.31 1.47 -1.65
C GLY A 114 -10.73 2.88 -1.24
N ASP A 115 -10.00 3.55 -0.33
CA ASP A 115 -10.35 4.91 0.10
C ASP A 115 -10.25 5.97 -1.02
N TRP A 116 -9.56 5.65 -2.12
CA TRP A 116 -9.52 6.47 -3.32
C TRP A 116 -10.92 6.80 -3.86
N LYS A 117 -11.89 5.87 -3.70
CA LYS A 117 -13.29 6.03 -4.11
C LYS A 117 -14.01 7.16 -3.35
N ASN A 118 -13.52 7.52 -2.17
CA ASN A 118 -14.08 8.60 -1.36
C ASN A 118 -13.43 9.97 -1.67
N ILE A 119 -12.37 9.98 -2.48
CA ILE A 119 -11.50 11.15 -2.68
C ILE A 119 -11.56 11.62 -4.12
N MET A 120 -11.48 10.69 -5.07
CA MET A 120 -11.37 10.97 -6.50
C MET A 120 -12.75 11.08 -7.16
N THR A 121 -12.88 11.99 -8.12
CA THR A 121 -14.01 11.97 -9.05
C THR A 121 -13.86 10.81 -10.05
N VAL A 122 -14.97 10.44 -10.71
CA VAL A 122 -14.96 9.44 -11.78
C VAL A 122 -13.97 9.80 -12.90
N SER A 123 -13.97 11.06 -13.32
CA SER A 123 -13.03 11.54 -14.35
C SER A 123 -11.56 11.44 -13.93
N GLN A 124 -11.27 11.67 -12.65
CA GLN A 124 -9.91 11.53 -12.12
C GLN A 124 -9.49 10.06 -12.06
N SER A 125 -10.38 9.16 -11.64
CA SER A 125 -10.07 7.72 -11.62
C SER A 125 -9.87 7.17 -13.03
N GLU A 126 -10.73 7.52 -13.99
CA GLU A 126 -10.59 7.09 -15.38
C GLU A 126 -9.27 7.57 -16.00
N ARG A 127 -8.88 8.82 -15.71
CA ARG A 127 -7.60 9.36 -16.15
C ARG A 127 -6.42 8.60 -15.54
N PHE A 128 -6.47 8.32 -14.24
CA PHE A 128 -5.44 7.54 -13.56
C PHE A 128 -5.34 6.14 -14.17
N ASP A 129 -6.46 5.46 -14.38
CA ASP A 129 -6.53 4.12 -14.94
C ASP A 129 -5.91 4.06 -16.34
N ASN A 130 -6.23 5.02 -17.21
CA ASN A 130 -5.65 5.09 -18.55
C ASN A 130 -4.12 5.21 -18.51
N ILE A 131 -3.59 6.06 -17.63
CA ILE A 131 -2.14 6.22 -17.46
C ILE A 131 -1.52 4.95 -16.85
N PHE A 132 -2.15 4.40 -15.81
CA PHE A 132 -1.70 3.18 -15.15
C PHE A 132 -1.58 2.02 -16.14
N GLN A 133 -2.62 1.78 -16.93
CA GLN A 133 -2.62 0.72 -17.95
C GLN A 133 -1.52 0.93 -18.99
N ALA A 134 -1.36 2.15 -19.51
CA ALA A 134 -0.30 2.45 -20.45
C ALA A 134 1.10 2.21 -19.87
N GLN A 135 1.29 2.53 -18.58
CA GLN A 135 2.58 2.43 -17.90
C GLN A 135 2.93 1.04 -17.38
N MET A 136 1.92 0.22 -17.07
CA MET A 136 2.07 -1.05 -16.33
C MET A 136 1.64 -2.28 -17.13
N LYS A 137 1.17 -2.14 -18.38
CA LYS A 137 0.73 -3.24 -19.25
C LYS A 137 1.74 -4.39 -19.41
N ASP A 138 3.05 -4.07 -19.33
CA ASP A 138 4.12 -5.02 -19.65
C ASP A 138 4.61 -5.78 -18.40
N ILE A 139 4.09 -5.47 -17.21
CA ILE A 139 4.44 -6.20 -15.98
C ILE A 139 3.35 -7.19 -15.59
N GLY A 140 3.76 -8.42 -15.29
CA GLY A 140 2.87 -9.48 -14.79
C GLY A 140 2.42 -9.32 -13.33
N LEU A 141 2.50 -8.10 -12.78
CA LEU A 141 2.14 -7.83 -11.39
C LEU A 141 0.64 -7.54 -11.27
N LYS A 142 -0.05 -8.27 -10.40
CA LYS A 142 -1.47 -8.06 -10.13
C LYS A 142 -1.64 -6.97 -9.06
N PHE A 143 -2.48 -5.98 -9.36
CA PHE A 143 -2.89 -4.94 -8.43
C PHE A 143 -4.33 -5.17 -7.99
N ILE A 144 -4.62 -4.84 -6.74
CA ILE A 144 -5.95 -4.97 -6.13
C ILE A 144 -6.37 -3.55 -5.73
N TRP A 145 -7.48 -3.06 -6.26
CA TRP A 145 -7.93 -1.68 -5.99
C TRP A 145 -9.11 -1.63 -5.02
N ASP A 146 -9.81 -2.76 -4.87
CA ASP A 146 -10.87 -3.00 -3.92
C ASP A 146 -10.81 -4.45 -3.41
N LEU A 147 -10.94 -4.65 -2.10
CA LEU A 147 -10.98 -5.99 -1.50
C LEU A 147 -12.15 -6.85 -2.03
N LYS A 148 -13.21 -6.23 -2.55
CA LYS A 148 -14.31 -6.93 -3.23
C LYS A 148 -13.85 -7.68 -4.49
N GLU A 149 -12.80 -7.21 -5.17
CA GLU A 149 -12.25 -7.85 -6.37
C GLU A 149 -11.59 -9.20 -6.07
N ILE A 150 -11.26 -9.46 -4.80
CA ILE A 150 -10.63 -10.71 -4.39
C ILE A 150 -11.68 -11.81 -4.13
N GLN A 151 -12.87 -11.43 -3.65
CA GLN A 151 -13.96 -12.38 -3.34
C GLN A 151 -14.51 -13.07 -4.60
N SER A 152 -14.54 -12.37 -5.74
CA SER A 152 -14.93 -12.93 -7.04
C SER A 152 -13.90 -13.92 -7.59
N THR A 153 -12.63 -13.82 -7.19
CA THR A 153 -11.58 -14.75 -7.66
C THR A 153 -11.62 -16.10 -6.91
N GLN A 154 -12.17 -16.14 -5.69
CA GLN A 154 -12.31 -17.38 -4.91
C GLN A 154 -13.56 -18.19 -5.28
N HIS A 155 -14.62 -17.55 -5.79
CA HIS A 155 -15.82 -18.25 -6.27
C HIS A 155 -15.70 -18.82 -7.70
N GLY A 156 -14.66 -18.44 -8.46
CA GLY A 156 -14.43 -18.92 -9.83
C GLY A 156 -13.62 -20.21 -9.97
N LYS A 157 -13.28 -20.90 -8.86
CA LYS A 157 -12.54 -22.17 -8.86
C LYS A 157 -13.38 -23.39 -8.42
N LEU A 158 -14.69 -23.23 -8.33
CA LEU A 158 -15.64 -24.31 -8.04
C LEU A 158 -16.79 -24.26 -9.06
N GLN A 159 -16.47 -24.52 -10.32
CA GLN A 159 -17.38 -25.15 -11.29
C GLN A 159 -16.56 -26.03 -12.22
#